data_AF-A0A1N5V011-F1
#
_entry.id   AF-A0A1N5V011-F1
#
_cell.length_a   1.000
_cell.length_b   1.000
_cell.length_c   1.000
_cell.angle_alpha   90.00
_cell.angle_beta   90.00
_cell.angle_gamma   90.00
#
_symmetry.space_group_name_H-M   'P 1'
#
loop_
_entity.id
_entity.type
_entity.pdbx_description
1 polymer ?
#
loop_
_entity_poly.entity_id
_entity_poly.type
_entity_poly.pdbx_seq_one_letter_code
_entity_poly.pdbx_strand_id
1 'polypeptide(L)'
;MTTSASIARRSGHGLTYAVLGWAVAYGGVRLAWTVGEAPEFGRFGSDLLGFTGWRSVALCVAAGVLAVALDRVTTWRPALAGVAWTVAGALIAAAAILLPELVGFLLFTVGPYFDPVAFASRLGCVTGAVLLSLATARYQRRTRGDCPDCCRTGRPGLRHSAPARWARWAAYAAVAGLVTRFAAQVVVGFDGLTHDASVIGLEIGLVLAGVLLPLALVHRWGEIWPGWVPLLAGRTIPRLLLLVPGFGLGAGVVAYFGMGMVQLTSGSISQFSDTFLWVAMSAYCTMGLGLVAASSDYHLRTRGACRACGR
;
A
#
# COMPACT_ATOMS: atom_id res chain seq x y z
N MET A 1 -33.38 14.89 11.78
CA MET A 1 -32.73 13.83 10.98
C MET A 1 -32.32 14.26 9.56
N THR A 2 -32.61 15.48 9.10
CA THR A 2 -32.32 15.97 7.73
C THR A 2 -30.92 16.57 7.54
N THR A 3 -30.22 16.96 8.62
CA THR A 3 -28.91 17.63 8.57
C THR A 3 -27.71 16.70 8.32
N SER A 4 -27.74 15.44 8.78
CA SER A 4 -26.62 14.49 8.53
C SER A 4 -26.55 14.05 7.06
N ALA A 5 -27.69 13.95 6.37
CA ALA A 5 -27.73 13.51 4.97
C ALA A 5 -27.16 14.56 4.00
N SER A 6 -27.30 15.86 4.29
CA SER A 6 -26.76 16.94 3.45
C SER A 6 -25.24 17.09 3.60
N ILE A 7 -24.70 16.89 4.80
CA ILE A 7 -23.25 16.89 5.06
C ILE A 7 -22.58 15.65 4.40
N ALA A 8 -23.23 14.49 4.46
CA ALA A 8 -22.76 13.27 3.79
C ALA A 8 -22.80 13.36 2.25
N ARG A 9 -23.78 14.08 1.66
CA ARG A 9 -23.80 14.37 0.21
C ARG A 9 -22.75 15.41 -0.20
N ARG A 10 -22.52 16.47 0.57
CA ARG A 10 -21.46 17.46 0.28
C ARG A 10 -20.07 16.86 0.29
N SER A 11 -19.79 15.94 1.22
CA SER A 11 -18.51 15.21 1.21
C SER A 11 -18.39 14.29 -0.01
N GLY A 12 -19.51 13.88 -0.61
CA GLY A 12 -19.65 13.01 -1.79
C GLY A 12 -18.81 13.45 -2.95
N HIS A 13 -19.14 14.64 -3.44
CA HIS A 13 -18.50 15.24 -4.59
C HIS A 13 -17.10 15.79 -4.25
N GLY A 14 -16.85 16.15 -2.99
CA GLY A 14 -15.54 16.67 -2.56
C GLY A 14 -14.38 15.72 -2.87
N LEU A 15 -14.58 14.41 -2.71
CA LEU A 15 -13.54 13.42 -3.03
C LEU A 15 -13.34 13.27 -4.55
N THR A 16 -14.42 13.32 -5.33
CA THR A 16 -14.34 13.31 -6.80
C THR A 16 -13.62 14.55 -7.31
N TYR A 17 -13.94 15.74 -6.77
CA TYR A 17 -13.23 16.97 -7.09
C TYR A 17 -11.77 16.94 -6.65
N ALA A 18 -11.45 16.29 -5.52
CA ALA A 18 -10.05 16.11 -5.10
C ALA A 18 -9.27 15.22 -6.08
N VAL A 19 -9.85 14.11 -6.55
CA VAL A 19 -9.21 13.25 -7.57
C VAL A 19 -9.06 14.00 -8.89
N LEU A 20 -10.08 14.78 -9.30
CA LEU A 20 -10.01 15.59 -10.52
C LEU A 20 -8.97 16.71 -10.42
N GLY A 21 -8.93 17.44 -9.30
CA GLY A 21 -7.93 18.46 -9.05
C GLY A 21 -6.51 17.89 -9.04
N TRP A 22 -6.33 16.72 -8.43
CA TRP A 22 -5.08 15.97 -8.52
C TRP A 22 -4.76 15.57 -9.96
N ALA A 23 -5.71 15.01 -10.71
CA ALA A 23 -5.50 14.56 -12.08
C ALA A 23 -5.13 15.71 -13.01
N VAL A 24 -5.71 16.90 -12.81
CA VAL A 24 -5.36 18.11 -13.57
C VAL A 24 -4.00 18.64 -13.15
N ALA A 25 -3.73 18.78 -11.85
CA ALA A 25 -2.47 19.33 -11.38
C ALA A 25 -1.29 18.39 -11.70
N TYR A 26 -1.36 17.14 -11.26
CA TYR A 26 -0.31 16.16 -11.45
C TYR A 26 -0.23 15.71 -12.92
N GLY A 27 -1.36 15.43 -13.55
CA GLY A 27 -1.39 15.09 -14.97
C GLY A 27 -0.91 16.24 -15.87
N GLY A 28 -1.12 17.49 -15.47
CA GLY A 28 -0.57 18.68 -16.13
C GLY A 28 0.95 18.75 -16.03
N VAL A 29 1.52 18.50 -14.84
CA VAL A 29 2.98 18.38 -14.67
C VAL A 29 3.55 17.25 -15.52
N ARG A 30 2.88 16.09 -15.53
CA ARG A 30 3.26 14.97 -16.40
C ARG A 30 3.22 15.35 -17.88
N LEU A 31 2.14 15.97 -18.32
CA LEU A 31 1.98 16.41 -19.70
C LEU A 31 3.09 17.41 -20.08
N ALA A 32 3.38 18.38 -19.21
CA ALA A 32 4.45 19.35 -19.43
C ALA A 32 5.81 18.68 -19.59
N TRP A 33 6.16 17.69 -18.75
CA TRP A 33 7.40 16.92 -18.90
C TRP A 33 7.41 16.00 -20.12
N THR A 34 6.25 15.55 -20.59
CA THR A 34 6.19 14.73 -21.81
C THR A 34 6.30 15.52 -23.10
N VAL A 35 5.83 16.77 -23.10
CA VAL A 35 5.79 17.64 -24.28
C VAL A 35 7.02 18.54 -24.34
N GLY A 36 7.51 19.00 -23.19
CA GLY A 36 8.73 19.78 -23.05
C GLY A 36 9.93 18.93 -22.61
N GLU A 37 10.95 19.60 -22.07
CA GLU A 37 12.11 18.94 -21.49
C GLU A 37 11.80 18.52 -20.05
N ALA A 38 11.83 17.21 -19.80
CA ALA A 38 11.76 16.68 -18.44
C ALA A 38 13.07 16.99 -17.69
N PRO A 39 13.02 17.19 -16.36
CA PRO A 39 14.22 17.28 -15.55
C PRO A 39 15.09 16.02 -15.70
N GLU A 40 16.41 16.18 -15.63
CA GLU A 40 17.33 15.04 -15.62
C GLU A 40 17.28 14.32 -14.26
N PHE A 41 16.60 13.17 -14.22
CA PHE A 41 16.40 12.38 -13.00
C PHE A 41 17.54 11.40 -12.74
N GLY A 42 18.73 11.90 -12.38
CA GLY A 42 19.86 11.14 -11.83
C GLY A 42 20.09 9.72 -12.43
N ARG A 43 20.44 8.75 -11.57
CA ARG A 43 20.82 7.38 -11.99
C ARG A 43 19.70 6.56 -12.63
N PHE A 44 18.44 6.84 -12.28
CA PHE A 44 17.29 6.09 -12.80
C PHE A 44 16.77 6.65 -14.13
N GLY A 45 17.24 7.82 -14.56
CA GLY A 45 16.86 8.52 -15.79
C GLY A 45 15.39 8.93 -15.87
N SER A 46 14.56 8.47 -14.93
CA SER A 46 13.13 8.69 -14.85
C SER A 46 12.67 8.68 -13.41
N ASP A 47 11.59 9.41 -13.14
CA ASP A 47 11.05 9.53 -11.80
C ASP A 47 10.03 8.41 -11.46
N LEU A 48 9.32 7.85 -12.45
CA LEU A 48 8.44 6.68 -12.30
C LEU A 48 9.03 5.43 -12.95
N LEU A 49 8.67 4.26 -12.44
CA LEU A 49 9.02 2.97 -13.03
C LEU A 49 7.93 2.47 -13.98
N GLY A 50 8.31 2.10 -15.21
CA GLY A 50 7.47 1.40 -16.19
C GLY A 50 6.30 2.20 -16.78
N PHE A 51 5.84 3.25 -16.10
CA PHE A 51 4.75 4.13 -16.50
C PHE A 51 5.24 5.57 -16.64
N THR A 52 6.15 5.80 -17.58
CA THR A 52 6.71 7.12 -17.91
C THR A 52 6.05 7.69 -19.17
N GLY A 53 6.34 8.96 -19.48
CA GLY A 53 5.83 9.59 -20.69
C GLY A 53 4.30 9.59 -20.76
N TRP A 54 3.77 9.37 -21.95
CA TRP A 54 2.32 9.36 -22.23
C TRP A 54 1.52 8.35 -21.39
N ARG A 55 2.17 7.26 -20.93
CA ARG A 55 1.51 6.27 -20.06
C ARG A 55 1.16 6.86 -18.70
N SER A 56 2.00 7.74 -18.15
CA SER A 56 1.72 8.45 -16.89
C SER A 56 0.53 9.40 -17.03
N VAL A 57 0.46 10.13 -18.15
CA VAL A 57 -0.66 11.03 -18.48
C VAL A 57 -1.95 10.23 -18.62
N ALA A 58 -1.90 9.11 -19.35
CA ALA A 58 -3.05 8.21 -19.54
C ALA A 58 -3.57 7.67 -18.20
N LEU A 59 -2.70 7.30 -17.25
CA LEU A 59 -3.11 6.88 -15.91
C LEU A 59 -3.81 8.01 -15.13
N CYS A 60 -3.32 9.25 -15.24
CA CYS A 60 -3.96 10.41 -14.59
C CYS A 60 -5.35 10.67 -15.17
N VAL A 61 -5.49 10.63 -16.50
CA VAL A 61 -6.78 10.76 -17.19
C VAL A 61 -7.72 9.63 -16.80
N ALA A 62 -7.25 8.38 -16.80
CA ALA A 62 -8.04 7.22 -16.40
C ALA A 62 -8.55 7.35 -14.96
N ALA A 63 -7.70 7.79 -14.02
CA ALA A 63 -8.10 8.04 -12.64
C ALA A 63 -9.18 9.12 -12.53
N GLY A 64 -9.08 10.21 -13.30
CA GLY A 64 -10.10 11.26 -13.36
C GLY A 64 -11.44 10.75 -13.91
N VAL A 65 -11.42 10.02 -15.03
CA VAL A 65 -12.62 9.41 -15.64
C VAL A 65 -13.27 8.43 -14.67
N LEU A 66 -12.48 7.57 -14.01
CA LEU A 66 -12.97 6.61 -13.04
C LEU A 66 -13.57 7.30 -11.82
N ALA A 67 -12.99 8.39 -11.31
CA ALA A 67 -13.55 9.15 -10.21
C ALA A 67 -14.96 9.69 -10.54
N VAL A 68 -15.15 10.20 -11.75
CA VAL A 68 -16.48 10.63 -12.22
C VAL A 68 -17.42 9.45 -12.37
N ALA A 69 -16.98 8.35 -12.99
CA ALA A 69 -17.81 7.15 -13.16
C ALA A 69 -18.25 6.56 -11.81
N LEU A 70 -17.34 6.47 -10.83
CA LEU A 70 -17.62 5.98 -9.48
C LEU A 70 -18.62 6.86 -8.71
N ASP A 71 -18.69 8.16 -9.00
CA ASP A 71 -19.66 9.06 -8.35
C ASP A 71 -21.02 9.04 -9.06
N ARG A 72 -21.05 8.82 -10.38
CA ARG A 72 -22.28 8.79 -11.18
C ARG A 72 -23.02 7.48 -11.12
N VAL A 73 -22.30 6.36 -11.03
CA VAL A 73 -22.91 5.02 -11.02
C VAL A 73 -23.46 4.72 -9.62
N THR A 74 -24.78 4.60 -9.52
CA THR A 74 -25.50 4.30 -8.28
C THR A 74 -25.70 2.80 -8.05
N THR A 75 -25.60 1.99 -9.10
CA THR A 75 -25.77 0.53 -9.05
C THR A 75 -24.44 -0.17 -8.83
N TRP A 76 -24.44 -1.29 -8.10
CA TRP A 76 -23.22 -2.06 -7.88
C TRP A 76 -22.72 -2.67 -9.19
N ARG A 77 -21.58 -2.16 -9.68
CA ARG A 77 -20.81 -2.74 -10.78
C ARG A 77 -19.44 -3.17 -10.28
N PRO A 78 -19.19 -4.48 -10.10
CA PRO A 78 -17.91 -4.98 -9.59
C PRO A 78 -16.77 -4.70 -10.57
N ALA A 79 -17.04 -4.75 -11.88
CA ALA A 79 -16.04 -4.45 -12.91
C ALA A 79 -15.48 -3.02 -12.77
N LEU A 80 -16.33 -2.02 -12.50
CA LEU A 80 -15.89 -0.63 -12.32
C LEU A 80 -14.98 -0.49 -11.09
N ALA A 81 -15.33 -1.14 -9.97
CA ALA A 81 -14.45 -1.17 -8.80
C ALA A 81 -13.14 -1.89 -9.09
N GLY A 82 -13.19 -2.99 -9.85
CA GLY A 82 -12.00 -3.73 -10.29
C GLY A 82 -11.05 -2.84 -11.08
N VAL A 83 -11.56 -2.14 -12.10
CA VAL A 83 -10.76 -1.21 -12.94
C VAL A 83 -10.21 -0.05 -12.11
N ALA A 84 -10.96 0.48 -11.15
CA ALA A 84 -10.46 1.55 -10.29
C ALA A 84 -9.34 1.08 -9.35
N TRP A 85 -9.44 -0.13 -8.80
CA TRP A 85 -8.37 -0.75 -8.02
C TRP A 85 -7.14 -1.08 -8.87
N THR A 86 -7.31 -1.53 -10.12
CA THR A 86 -6.17 -1.79 -11.00
C THR A 86 -5.43 -0.51 -11.36
N VAL A 87 -6.13 0.59 -11.66
CA VAL A 87 -5.50 1.90 -11.92
C VAL A 87 -4.80 2.43 -10.65
N ALA A 88 -5.42 2.30 -9.48
CA ALA A 88 -4.77 2.66 -8.22
C ALA A 88 -3.51 1.83 -7.97
N GLY A 89 -3.56 0.51 -8.23
CA GLY A 89 -2.41 -0.39 -8.14
C GLY A 89 -1.31 -0.02 -9.13
N ALA A 90 -1.65 0.35 -10.36
CA ALA A 90 -0.69 0.81 -11.37
C ALA A 90 0.01 2.11 -10.95
N LEU A 91 -0.71 3.06 -10.33
CA LEU A 91 -0.11 4.27 -9.77
C LEU A 91 0.86 3.98 -8.62
N ILE A 92 0.53 3.03 -7.73
CA ILE A 92 1.45 2.58 -6.67
C ILE A 92 2.68 1.89 -7.26
N ALA A 93 2.48 1.00 -8.24
CA ALA A 93 3.55 0.31 -8.95
C ALA A 93 4.49 1.28 -9.68
N ALA A 94 3.93 2.32 -10.31
CA ALA A 94 4.72 3.38 -10.94
C ALA A 94 5.62 4.11 -9.94
N ALA A 95 5.17 4.27 -8.70
CA ALA A 95 5.89 4.90 -7.60
C ALA A 95 6.70 3.90 -6.74
N ALA A 96 6.99 2.69 -7.24
CA ALA A 96 7.67 1.63 -6.49
C ALA A 96 9.01 2.04 -5.85
N ILE A 97 9.79 2.93 -6.49
CA ILE A 97 11.08 3.45 -5.96
C ILE A 97 10.88 4.25 -4.66
N LEU A 98 9.68 4.76 -4.39
CA LEU A 98 9.42 5.51 -3.17
C LEU A 98 9.68 4.67 -1.91
N LEU A 99 9.42 3.35 -1.96
CA LEU A 99 9.65 2.46 -0.81
C LEU A 99 11.13 2.46 -0.37
N PRO A 100 12.11 2.10 -1.22
CA PRO A 100 13.51 2.11 -0.81
C PRO A 100 14.02 3.51 -0.43
N GLU A 101 13.49 4.59 -1.01
CA GLU A 101 13.84 5.96 -0.58
C GLU A 101 13.36 6.25 0.85
N LEU A 102 12.11 5.92 1.17
CA LEU A 102 11.57 6.08 2.53
C LEU A 102 12.32 5.22 3.55
N VAL A 103 12.70 4.00 3.17
CA VAL A 103 13.54 3.13 4.01
C VAL A 103 14.93 3.74 4.21
N GLY A 104 15.54 4.28 3.15
CA GLY A 104 16.81 4.99 3.23
C GLY A 104 16.75 6.20 4.17
N PHE A 105 15.68 7.00 4.10
CA PHE A 105 15.44 8.09 5.05
C PHE A 105 15.32 7.60 6.50
N LEU A 106 14.56 6.53 6.74
CA LEU A 106 14.36 5.98 8.08
C LEU A 106 15.67 5.46 8.69
N LEU A 107 16.56 4.93 7.85
CA LEU A 107 17.87 4.41 8.26
C LEU A 107 18.97 5.49 8.26
N PHE A 108 18.62 6.76 8.01
CA PHE A 108 19.56 7.88 7.85
C PHE A 108 20.65 7.62 6.79
N THR A 109 20.34 6.80 5.79
CA THR A 109 21.23 6.39 4.70
C THR A 109 20.83 7.05 3.38
N VAL A 110 20.46 8.32 3.45
CA VAL A 110 20.13 9.11 2.27
C VAL A 110 21.40 9.22 1.42
N GLY A 111 21.47 8.41 0.36
CA GLY A 111 22.62 8.41 -0.52
C GLY A 111 22.78 9.77 -1.22
N PRO A 112 23.97 10.07 -1.76
CA PRO A 112 24.22 11.30 -2.51
C PRO A 112 23.38 11.42 -3.81
N TYR A 113 22.62 10.38 -4.15
CA TYR A 113 21.79 10.27 -5.34
C TYR A 113 20.30 10.57 -5.09
N PHE A 114 19.95 11.12 -3.93
CA PHE A 114 18.58 11.53 -3.65
C PHE A 114 18.20 12.74 -4.51
N ASP A 115 17.17 12.57 -5.34
CA ASP A 115 16.59 13.64 -6.16
C ASP A 115 15.25 14.10 -5.54
N PRO A 116 15.17 15.32 -4.98
CA PRO A 116 13.96 15.82 -4.34
C PRO A 116 12.79 15.98 -5.31
N VAL A 117 13.05 16.23 -6.61
CA VAL A 117 12.01 16.40 -7.63
C VAL A 117 11.41 15.05 -7.96
N ALA A 118 12.24 14.02 -8.15
CA ALA A 118 11.76 12.65 -8.39
C ALA A 118 10.95 12.13 -7.19
N PHE A 119 11.42 12.39 -5.97
CA PHE A 119 10.72 12.03 -4.73
C PHE A 119 9.36 12.73 -4.60
N ALA A 120 9.31 14.05 -4.80
CA ALA A 120 8.07 14.82 -4.76
C ALA A 120 7.07 14.33 -5.83
N SER A 121 7.57 13.98 -7.00
CA SER A 121 6.75 13.43 -8.08
C SER A 121 6.16 12.05 -7.74
N ARG A 122 6.94 11.17 -7.10
CA ARG A 122 6.46 9.87 -6.61
C ARG A 122 5.43 10.02 -5.50
N LEU A 123 5.63 10.96 -4.57
CA LEU A 123 4.62 11.33 -3.56
C LEU A 123 3.33 11.85 -4.22
N GLY A 124 3.45 12.67 -5.26
CA GLY A 124 2.33 13.10 -6.08
C GLY A 124 1.55 11.92 -6.68
N CYS A 125 2.25 10.92 -7.21
CA CYS A 125 1.65 9.69 -7.75
C CYS A 125 0.86 8.91 -6.68
N VAL A 126 1.51 8.66 -5.53
CA VAL A 126 0.89 7.92 -4.41
C VAL A 126 -0.30 8.67 -3.85
N THR A 127 -0.26 10.00 -3.80
CA THR A 127 -1.41 10.82 -3.40
C THR A 127 -2.62 10.54 -4.29
N GLY A 128 -2.43 10.46 -5.61
CA GLY A 128 -3.49 10.08 -6.55
C GLY A 128 -4.02 8.67 -6.32
N ALA A 129 -3.12 7.71 -6.11
CA ALA A 129 -3.50 6.33 -5.80
C ALA A 129 -4.35 6.24 -4.52
N VAL A 130 -3.99 7.00 -3.48
CA VAL A 130 -4.73 7.07 -2.22
C VAL A 130 -6.11 7.71 -2.45
N LEU A 131 -6.18 8.84 -3.14
CA LEU A 131 -7.46 9.51 -3.43
C LEU A 131 -8.41 8.61 -4.24
N LEU A 132 -7.90 7.95 -5.30
CA LEU A 132 -8.68 7.03 -6.11
C LEU A 132 -9.11 5.78 -5.31
N SER A 133 -8.24 5.23 -4.46
CA SER A 133 -8.57 4.11 -3.57
C SER A 133 -9.67 4.49 -2.56
N LEU A 134 -9.61 5.70 -2.00
CA LEU A 134 -10.66 6.23 -1.12
C LEU A 134 -11.98 6.41 -1.87
N ALA A 135 -11.94 6.89 -3.11
CA ALA A 135 -13.12 7.06 -3.96
C ALA A 135 -13.75 5.70 -4.31
N THR A 136 -12.91 4.73 -4.66
CA THR A 136 -13.33 3.36 -4.97
C THR A 136 -13.91 2.67 -3.76
N ALA A 137 -13.26 2.77 -2.60
CA ALA A 137 -13.78 2.24 -1.35
C ALA A 137 -15.12 2.89 -1.00
N ARG A 138 -15.28 4.19 -1.22
CA ARG A 138 -16.56 4.87 -1.01
C ARG A 138 -17.65 4.41 -1.97
N TYR A 139 -17.34 4.23 -3.25
CA TYR A 139 -18.28 3.66 -4.22
C TYR A 139 -18.76 2.28 -3.77
N GLN A 140 -17.83 1.38 -3.46
CA GLN A 140 -18.14 0.05 -2.91
C GLN A 140 -19.04 0.16 -1.67
N ARG A 141 -18.76 1.13 -0.78
CA ARG A 141 -19.56 1.39 0.41
C ARG A 141 -21.00 1.82 0.09
N ARG A 142 -21.17 2.73 -0.87
CA ARG A 142 -22.48 3.26 -1.27
C ARG A 142 -23.34 2.22 -2.00
N THR A 143 -22.74 1.36 -2.81
CA THR A 143 -23.49 0.49 -3.73
C THR A 143 -23.64 -0.96 -3.25
N ARG A 144 -22.80 -1.43 -2.32
CA ARG A 144 -22.72 -2.86 -1.95
C ARG A 144 -23.38 -3.20 -0.61
N GLY A 145 -23.76 -2.23 0.23
CA GLY A 145 -24.24 -2.50 1.59
C GLY A 145 -25.51 -1.75 1.97
N ASP A 146 -26.28 -2.32 2.91
CA ASP A 146 -27.53 -1.75 3.44
C ASP A 146 -27.33 -0.39 4.15
N CYS A 147 -26.14 -0.18 4.73
CA CYS A 147 -25.78 1.11 5.33
C CYS A 147 -24.61 1.76 4.56
N PRO A 148 -24.78 3.00 4.08
CA PRO A 148 -23.75 3.71 3.31
C PRO A 148 -22.51 4.11 4.13
N ASP A 149 -22.62 4.15 5.47
CA ASP A 149 -21.51 4.52 6.36
C ASP A 149 -20.68 3.31 6.82
N CYS A 150 -21.35 2.20 7.16
CA CYS A 150 -20.72 1.02 7.79
C CYS A 150 -20.56 -0.18 6.85
N CYS A 151 -21.38 -0.25 5.81
CA CYS A 151 -21.41 -1.28 4.76
C CYS A 151 -21.49 -2.71 5.29
N ARG A 152 -22.04 -2.83 6.48
CA ARG A 152 -22.19 -4.08 7.19
C ARG A 152 -23.49 -4.74 6.75
N THR A 153 -23.37 -5.82 5.98
CA THR A 153 -24.45 -6.74 5.65
C THR A 153 -24.50 -7.82 6.74
N GLY A 154 -25.44 -7.72 7.68
CA GLY A 154 -25.56 -8.70 8.76
C GLY A 154 -26.26 -8.19 10.02
N ARG A 155 -26.80 -9.12 10.82
CA ARG A 155 -27.50 -8.87 12.09
C ARG A 155 -26.54 -8.22 13.11
N PRO A 156 -27.00 -7.25 13.93
CA PRO A 156 -26.20 -6.66 15.01
C PRO A 156 -25.74 -7.75 16.00
N GLY A 157 -24.46 -7.72 16.42
CA GLY A 157 -23.97 -8.51 17.57
C GLY A 157 -22.74 -9.40 17.33
N LEU A 158 -22.41 -9.79 16.09
CA LEU A 158 -21.24 -10.66 15.83
C LEU A 158 -19.94 -9.86 15.71
N ARG A 159 -19.42 -9.36 16.84
CA ARG A 159 -18.00 -8.96 16.90
C ARG A 159 -17.17 -10.22 16.70
N HIS A 160 -16.39 -10.27 15.63
CA HIS A 160 -15.41 -11.33 15.42
C HIS A 160 -14.22 -11.07 16.35
N SER A 161 -14.29 -11.58 17.58
CA SER A 161 -13.19 -11.49 18.54
C SER A 161 -11.97 -12.31 18.13
N ALA A 162 -12.14 -13.27 17.21
CA ALA A 162 -11.05 -14.09 16.69
C ALA A 162 -10.71 -13.71 15.24
N PRO A 163 -9.41 -13.72 14.86
CA PRO A 163 -8.98 -13.52 13.48
C PRO A 163 -9.53 -14.64 12.59
N ALA A 164 -9.96 -14.27 11.38
CA ALA A 164 -10.40 -15.24 10.40
C ALA A 164 -9.25 -16.23 10.08
N ARG A 165 -9.59 -17.50 9.78
CA ARG A 165 -8.58 -18.53 9.50
C ARG A 165 -7.67 -18.14 8.33
N TRP A 166 -8.23 -17.54 7.27
CA TRP A 166 -7.45 -17.05 6.12
C TRP A 166 -6.46 -15.95 6.50
N ALA A 167 -6.84 -15.05 7.41
CA ALA A 167 -5.97 -13.95 7.86
C ALA A 167 -4.80 -14.47 8.69
N ARG A 168 -5.04 -15.52 9.51
CA ARG A 168 -3.97 -16.24 10.19
C ARG A 168 -2.99 -16.86 9.21
N TRP A 169 -3.50 -17.61 8.23
CA TRP A 169 -2.66 -18.20 7.18
C TRP A 169 -1.89 -17.15 6.40
N ALA A 170 -2.50 -15.99 6.11
CA ALA A 170 -1.83 -14.89 5.43
C ALA A 170 -0.67 -14.29 6.24
N ALA A 171 -0.86 -14.11 7.56
CA ALA A 171 0.22 -13.66 8.43
C ALA A 171 1.38 -14.67 8.50
N TYR A 172 1.07 -15.97 8.63
CA TYR A 172 2.10 -17.00 8.62
C TYR A 172 2.77 -17.15 7.25
N ALA A 173 2.04 -16.96 6.16
CA ALA A 173 2.63 -16.91 4.81
C ALA A 173 3.59 -15.72 4.67
N ALA A 174 3.30 -14.58 5.32
CA ALA A 174 4.23 -13.46 5.31
C ALA A 174 5.53 -13.76 6.06
N VAL A 175 5.42 -14.40 7.23
CA VAL A 175 6.56 -14.89 8.01
C VAL A 175 7.36 -15.90 7.20
N ALA A 176 6.67 -16.86 6.57
CA ALA A 176 7.30 -17.88 5.73
C ALA A 176 8.06 -17.26 4.56
N GLY A 177 7.49 -16.26 3.88
CA GLY A 177 8.17 -15.50 2.84
C GLY A 177 9.49 -14.88 3.33
N LEU A 178 9.48 -14.22 4.49
CA LEU A 178 10.71 -13.67 5.05
C LEU A 178 11.74 -14.77 5.39
N VAL A 179 11.31 -15.88 5.99
CA VAL A 179 12.19 -17.02 6.30
C VAL A 179 12.80 -17.60 5.03
N THR A 180 12.00 -17.79 3.98
CA THR A 180 12.49 -18.25 2.66
C THR A 180 13.54 -17.31 2.10
N ARG A 181 13.35 -15.99 2.24
CA ARG A 181 14.33 -14.99 1.80
C ARG A 181 15.66 -15.10 2.57
N PHE A 182 15.64 -15.29 3.89
CA PHE A 182 16.88 -15.50 4.65
C PHE A 182 17.53 -16.85 4.35
N ALA A 183 16.73 -17.92 4.20
CA ALA A 183 17.23 -19.24 3.81
C ALA A 183 17.95 -19.18 2.45
N ALA A 184 17.38 -18.48 1.47
CA ALA A 184 18.02 -18.27 0.17
C ALA A 184 19.37 -17.54 0.28
N GLN A 185 19.50 -16.59 1.21
CA GLN A 185 20.77 -15.90 1.46
C GLN A 185 21.82 -16.80 2.13
N VAL A 186 21.41 -17.67 3.05
CA VAL A 186 22.31 -18.66 3.67
C VAL A 186 22.86 -19.63 2.61
N VAL A 187 22.03 -20.05 1.65
CA VAL A 187 22.44 -20.96 0.56
C VAL A 187 23.44 -20.30 -0.39
N VAL A 188 23.30 -19.00 -0.67
CA VAL A 188 24.20 -18.26 -1.58
C VAL A 188 25.50 -17.82 -0.89
N GLY A 189 25.54 -17.85 0.45
CA GLY A 189 26.70 -17.42 1.24
C GLY A 189 26.64 -15.94 1.63
N PHE A 190 27.44 -15.57 2.63
CA PHE A 190 27.49 -14.22 3.21
C PHE A 190 28.66 -13.38 2.70
N ASP A 191 29.30 -13.81 1.61
CA ASP A 191 30.54 -13.21 1.12
C ASP A 191 30.34 -11.72 0.78
N GLY A 192 31.12 -10.85 1.42
CA GLY A 192 31.09 -9.40 1.19
C GLY A 192 30.08 -8.60 2.00
N LEU A 193 29.42 -9.19 3.01
CA LEU A 193 28.63 -8.39 3.97
C LEU A 193 29.55 -7.55 4.87
N THR A 194 29.74 -6.28 4.51
CA THR A 194 30.17 -5.29 5.50
C THR A 194 29.02 -5.08 6.49
N HIS A 195 29.27 -5.33 7.78
CA HIS A 195 28.31 -5.12 8.85
C HIS A 195 28.22 -3.64 9.22
N ASP A 196 27.77 -2.84 8.26
CA ASP A 196 27.47 -1.44 8.49
C ASP A 196 26.17 -1.32 9.29
N ALA A 197 26.08 -0.30 10.15
CA ALA A 197 24.89 -0.07 11.00
C ALA A 197 23.58 0.03 10.20
N SER A 198 23.65 0.45 8.94
CA SER A 198 22.53 0.54 8.00
C SER A 198 22.00 -0.83 7.56
N VAL A 199 22.87 -1.80 7.32
CA VAL A 199 22.51 -3.17 6.95
C VAL A 199 21.82 -3.84 8.13
N ILE A 200 22.38 -3.69 9.33
CA ILE A 200 21.77 -4.19 10.58
C ILE A 200 20.39 -3.54 10.80
N GLY A 201 20.28 -2.22 10.62
CA GLY A 201 19.01 -1.51 10.73
C GLY A 201 17.95 -1.99 9.73
N LEU A 202 18.36 -2.29 8.49
CA LEU A 202 17.48 -2.86 7.47
C LEU A 202 16.99 -4.27 7.84
N GLU A 203 17.88 -5.13 8.33
CA GLU A 203 17.53 -6.48 8.76
C GLU A 203 16.58 -6.47 9.95
N ILE A 204 16.85 -5.63 10.95
CA ILE A 204 15.93 -5.40 12.07
C ILE A 204 14.58 -4.92 11.54
N GLY A 205 14.58 -3.93 10.64
CA GLY A 205 13.36 -3.43 9.99
C GLY A 205 12.58 -4.53 9.26
N LEU A 206 13.26 -5.42 8.55
CA LEU A 206 12.66 -6.56 7.85
C LEU A 206 12.08 -7.59 8.81
N VAL A 207 12.73 -7.89 9.92
CA VAL A 207 12.19 -8.79 10.95
C VAL A 207 10.98 -8.17 11.64
N LEU A 208 11.04 -6.88 11.95
CA LEU A 208 9.91 -6.14 12.53
C LEU A 208 8.72 -6.11 11.56
N ALA A 209 8.95 -5.80 10.29
CA ALA A 209 7.91 -5.70 9.27
C ALA A 209 7.39 -7.06 8.79
N GLY A 210 8.24 -8.08 8.71
CA GLY A 210 7.92 -9.39 8.13
C GLY A 210 7.57 -10.47 9.15
N VAL A 211 7.86 -10.27 10.44
CA VAL A 211 7.50 -11.20 11.52
C VAL A 211 6.64 -10.55 12.59
N LEU A 212 7.14 -9.49 13.21
CA LEU A 212 6.45 -8.88 14.35
C LEU A 212 5.11 -8.27 13.92
N LEU A 213 5.10 -7.50 12.83
CA LEU A 213 3.90 -6.82 12.35
C LEU A 213 2.78 -7.78 11.88
N PRO A 214 3.02 -8.80 11.03
CA PRO A 214 1.98 -9.76 10.65
C PRO A 214 1.43 -10.53 11.84
N LEU A 215 2.29 -10.93 12.78
CA LEU A 215 1.84 -11.65 13.97
C LEU A 215 1.05 -10.74 14.92
N ALA A 216 1.46 -9.48 15.09
CA ALA A 216 0.72 -8.49 15.85
C ALA A 216 -0.68 -8.25 15.26
N LEU A 217 -0.81 -8.19 13.93
CA LEU A 217 -2.10 -8.00 13.25
C LEU A 217 -3.09 -9.15 13.50
N VAL A 218 -2.61 -10.33 13.87
CA VAL A 218 -3.43 -11.53 14.05
C VAL A 218 -3.64 -11.91 15.51
N HIS A 219 -2.67 -11.64 16.37
CA HIS A 219 -2.71 -12.07 17.77
C HIS A 219 -3.15 -10.94 18.71
N ARG A 220 -3.66 -11.31 19.90
CA ARG A 220 -4.20 -10.36 20.89
C ARG A 220 -3.19 -9.29 21.34
N TRP A 221 -1.89 -9.58 21.26
CA TRP A 221 -0.84 -8.63 21.65
C TRP A 221 -0.66 -7.45 20.68
N GLY A 222 -1.25 -7.50 19.48
CA GLY A 222 -1.37 -6.32 18.61
C GLY A 222 -2.65 -5.51 18.82
N GLU A 223 -3.49 -5.87 19.79
CA GLU A 223 -4.65 -5.05 20.20
C GLU A 223 -4.42 -4.41 21.56
N ILE A 224 -3.75 -5.14 22.46
CA ILE A 224 -3.47 -4.71 23.83
C ILE A 224 -1.99 -4.92 24.10
N TRP A 225 -1.33 -3.87 24.60
CA TRP A 225 0.06 -3.95 25.02
C TRP A 225 0.24 -5.04 26.09
N PRO A 226 1.17 -5.97 25.90
CA PRO A 226 1.37 -7.05 26.86
C PRO A 226 1.93 -6.50 28.19
N GLY A 227 1.62 -7.21 29.28
CA GLY A 227 1.90 -6.74 30.65
C GLY A 227 3.39 -6.54 30.98
N TRP A 228 4.29 -7.05 30.15
CA TRP A 228 5.74 -6.92 30.32
C TRP A 228 6.32 -5.62 29.74
N VAL A 229 5.52 -4.76 29.10
CA VAL A 229 5.96 -3.44 28.62
C VAL A 229 5.70 -2.40 29.72
N PRO A 230 6.74 -1.96 30.47
CA PRO A 230 6.57 -1.32 31.78
C PRO A 230 5.91 0.08 31.79
N LEU A 231 5.55 0.64 30.62
CA LEU A 231 4.84 1.93 30.52
C LEU A 231 3.49 1.88 29.80
N LEU A 232 3.22 0.81 29.05
CA LEU A 232 2.06 0.74 28.16
C LEU A 232 1.17 -0.47 28.45
N ALA A 233 1.58 -1.34 29.38
CA ALA A 233 0.85 -2.52 29.82
C ALA A 233 -0.66 -2.26 29.97
N GLY A 234 -1.47 -3.04 29.24
CA GLY A 234 -2.93 -2.97 29.31
C GLY A 234 -3.59 -1.84 28.50
N ARG A 235 -2.83 -0.92 27.88
CA ARG A 235 -3.40 0.08 26.96
C ARG A 235 -3.72 -0.55 25.60
N THR A 236 -4.75 -0.02 24.95
CA THR A 236 -5.11 -0.39 23.58
C THR A 236 -4.12 0.25 22.60
N ILE A 237 -3.65 -0.53 21.63
CA ILE A 237 -2.74 -0.02 20.59
C ILE A 237 -3.55 0.85 19.62
N PRO A 238 -3.13 2.09 19.32
CA PRO A 238 -3.80 2.92 18.33
C PRO A 238 -3.86 2.19 16.99
N ARG A 239 -5.07 1.97 16.48
CA ARG A 239 -5.33 1.20 15.26
C ARG A 239 -4.52 1.66 14.04
N LEU A 240 -4.32 2.98 13.90
CA LEU A 240 -3.55 3.55 12.79
C LEU A 240 -2.06 3.17 12.86
N LEU A 241 -1.52 2.94 14.06
CA LEU A 241 -0.11 2.59 14.26
C LEU A 241 0.24 1.26 13.60
N LEU A 242 -0.70 0.31 13.52
CA LEU A 242 -0.49 -1.00 12.87
C LEU A 242 -0.97 -1.00 11.42
N LEU A 243 -2.06 -0.30 11.12
CA LEU A 243 -2.63 -0.28 9.76
C LEU A 243 -1.80 0.51 8.75
N VAL A 244 -1.23 1.65 9.16
CA VAL A 244 -0.42 2.48 8.26
C VAL A 244 0.82 1.73 7.80
N PRO A 245 1.67 1.16 8.67
CA PRO A 245 2.80 0.36 8.23
C PRO A 245 2.35 -0.95 7.58
N GLY A 246 1.27 -1.59 8.05
CA GLY A 246 0.77 -2.85 7.47
C GLY A 246 0.35 -2.71 6.01
N PHE A 247 -0.47 -1.71 5.68
CA PHE A 247 -0.85 -1.42 4.30
C PHE A 247 0.27 -0.73 3.52
N GLY A 248 0.99 0.22 4.13
CA GLY A 248 2.04 0.98 3.48
C GLY A 248 3.22 0.11 3.05
N LEU A 249 3.80 -0.65 3.99
CA LEU A 249 4.89 -1.58 3.69
C LEU A 249 4.37 -2.74 2.84
N GLY A 250 3.19 -3.30 3.14
CA GLY A 250 2.63 -4.39 2.35
C GLY A 250 2.44 -4.02 0.88
N ALA A 251 1.76 -2.90 0.60
CA ALA A 251 1.55 -2.43 -0.77
C ALA A 251 2.85 -1.98 -1.44
N GLY A 252 3.73 -1.29 -0.70
CA GLY A 252 5.03 -0.85 -1.21
C GLY A 252 5.92 -2.03 -1.60
N VAL A 253 6.03 -3.06 -0.75
CA VAL A 253 6.83 -4.27 -1.00
C VAL A 253 6.30 -5.01 -2.23
N VAL A 254 4.97 -5.20 -2.33
CA VAL A 254 4.36 -5.84 -3.50
C VAL A 254 4.62 -5.02 -4.76
N ALA A 255 4.49 -3.70 -4.70
CA ALA A 255 4.75 -2.82 -5.84
C ALA A 255 6.21 -2.87 -6.30
N TYR A 256 7.16 -2.76 -5.35
CA TYR A 256 8.59 -2.73 -5.65
C TYR A 256 9.10 -4.07 -6.18
N PHE A 257 8.88 -5.15 -5.43
CA PHE A 257 9.37 -6.47 -5.84
C PHE A 257 8.54 -7.07 -6.99
N GLY A 258 7.26 -6.73 -7.08
CA GLY A 258 6.41 -7.11 -8.22
C GLY A 258 6.88 -6.45 -9.52
N MET A 259 7.26 -5.17 -9.48
CA MET A 259 7.88 -4.51 -10.64
C MET A 259 9.24 -5.13 -10.98
N GLY A 260 10.05 -5.48 -9.97
CA GLY A 260 11.31 -6.21 -10.18
C GLY A 260 11.09 -7.54 -10.91
N MET A 261 10.07 -8.31 -10.53
CA MET A 261 9.70 -9.57 -11.19
C MET A 261 9.33 -9.38 -12.67
N VAL A 262 8.55 -8.33 -12.98
CA VAL A 262 8.24 -7.98 -14.37
C VAL A 262 9.51 -7.64 -15.16
N GLN A 263 10.44 -6.91 -14.55
CA GLN A 263 11.72 -6.57 -15.18
C GLN A 263 12.60 -7.81 -15.43
N LEU A 264 12.62 -8.78 -14.49
CA LEU A 264 13.30 -10.05 -14.68
C LEU A 264 12.71 -10.84 -15.86
N THR A 265 11.38 -10.90 -15.97
CA THR A 265 10.74 -11.58 -17.12
C THR A 265 11.06 -10.92 -18.46
N SER A 266 11.37 -9.62 -18.48
CA SER A 266 11.75 -8.88 -19.69
C SER A 266 13.24 -9.00 -20.08
N GLY A 267 14.03 -9.80 -19.35
CA GLY A 267 15.43 -10.07 -19.69
C GLY A 267 16.43 -9.04 -19.17
N SER A 268 16.15 -8.39 -18.04
CA SER A 268 17.07 -7.42 -17.44
C SER A 268 18.37 -8.08 -16.96
N ILE A 269 19.52 -7.56 -17.42
CA ILE A 269 20.86 -8.05 -17.03
C ILE A 269 21.08 -7.73 -15.54
N SER A 270 21.17 -8.77 -14.71
CA SER A 270 21.41 -8.65 -13.27
C SER A 270 22.75 -9.27 -12.88
N GLN A 271 23.41 -8.72 -11.85
CA GLN A 271 24.68 -9.26 -11.34
C GLN A 271 24.50 -10.54 -10.50
N PHE A 272 23.27 -10.82 -10.04
CA PHE A 272 22.93 -12.00 -9.26
C PHE A 272 22.30 -13.09 -10.15
N SER A 273 22.40 -14.35 -9.72
CA SER A 273 21.74 -15.47 -10.39
C SER A 273 20.23 -15.23 -10.50
N ASP A 274 19.67 -15.42 -11.69
CA ASP A 274 18.24 -15.28 -11.97
C ASP A 274 17.39 -16.11 -11.00
N THR A 275 17.82 -17.34 -10.68
CA THR A 275 17.14 -18.23 -9.74
C THR A 275 17.05 -17.62 -8.34
N PHE A 276 18.11 -16.99 -7.84
CA PHE A 276 18.11 -16.33 -6.54
C PHE A 276 17.16 -15.13 -6.53
N LEU A 277 17.18 -14.31 -7.58
CA LEU A 277 16.31 -13.14 -7.70
C LEU A 277 14.83 -13.55 -7.75
N TRP A 278 14.49 -14.59 -8.51
CA TRP A 278 13.13 -15.13 -8.56
C TRP A 278 12.63 -15.60 -7.19
N VAL A 279 13.46 -16.35 -6.46
CA VAL A 279 13.10 -16.83 -5.11
C VAL A 279 12.96 -15.66 -4.14
N ALA A 280 13.93 -14.75 -4.10
CA ALA A 280 13.92 -13.61 -3.20
C ALA A 280 12.74 -12.66 -3.47
N MET A 281 12.50 -12.28 -4.73
CA MET A 281 11.41 -11.38 -5.08
C MET A 281 10.03 -12.01 -4.84
N SER A 282 9.85 -13.30 -5.14
CA SER A 282 8.60 -14.02 -4.86
C SER A 282 8.33 -14.13 -3.36
N ALA A 283 9.38 -14.36 -2.57
CA ALA A 283 9.32 -14.36 -1.11
C ALA A 283 8.86 -13.01 -0.55
N TYR A 284 9.43 -11.90 -1.03
CA TYR A 284 8.99 -10.56 -0.65
C TYR A 284 7.56 -10.24 -1.11
N CYS A 285 7.16 -10.66 -2.32
CA CYS A 285 5.78 -10.47 -2.77
C CYS A 285 4.79 -11.23 -1.88
N THR A 286 5.12 -12.45 -1.48
CA THR A 286 4.32 -13.26 -0.55
C THR A 286 4.21 -12.57 0.81
N MET A 287 5.32 -11.99 1.30
CA MET A 287 5.35 -11.20 2.52
C MET A 287 4.45 -9.97 2.45
N GLY A 288 4.57 -9.16 1.39
CA GLY A 288 3.76 -7.97 1.21
C GLY A 288 2.26 -8.28 1.04
N LEU A 289 1.90 -9.32 0.29
CA LEU A 289 0.50 -9.75 0.14
C LEU A 289 -0.09 -10.25 1.47
N GLY A 290 0.68 -11.03 2.23
CA GLY A 290 0.28 -11.50 3.55
C GLY A 290 0.04 -10.35 4.53
N LEU A 291 0.88 -9.31 4.49
CA LEU A 291 0.70 -8.07 5.26
C LEU A 291 -0.58 -7.32 4.90
N VAL A 292 -0.87 -7.13 3.61
CA VAL A 292 -2.10 -6.45 3.14
C VAL A 292 -3.35 -7.25 3.55
N ALA A 293 -3.29 -8.57 3.42
CA ALA A 293 -4.36 -9.48 3.79
C ALA A 293 -4.63 -9.46 5.32
N ALA A 294 -3.59 -9.61 6.14
CA ALA A 294 -3.70 -9.52 7.60
C ALA A 294 -4.17 -8.14 8.07
N SER A 295 -3.67 -7.07 7.43
CA SER A 295 -4.10 -5.69 7.72
C SER A 295 -5.57 -5.48 7.39
N SER A 296 -6.09 -6.12 6.34
CA SER A 296 -7.50 -6.05 5.97
C SER A 296 -8.41 -6.71 7.01
N ASP A 297 -8.05 -7.88 7.52
CA ASP A 297 -8.79 -8.54 8.60
C ASP A 297 -8.72 -7.74 9.91
N TYR A 298 -7.50 -7.31 10.31
CA TYR A 298 -7.31 -6.46 11.49
C TYR A 298 -8.15 -5.18 11.39
N HIS A 299 -8.15 -4.55 10.20
CA HIS A 299 -8.99 -3.40 9.92
C HIS A 299 -10.47 -3.72 10.15
N LEU A 300 -10.99 -4.82 9.63
CA LEU A 300 -12.40 -5.19 9.79
C LEU A 300 -12.76 -5.49 11.26
N ARG A 301 -11.89 -6.17 12.01
CA ARG A 301 -12.13 -6.53 13.42
C ARG A 301 -12.10 -5.33 14.38
N THR A 302 -11.21 -4.38 14.13
CA THR A 302 -11.00 -3.23 15.03
C THR A 302 -11.85 -2.00 14.69
N ARG A 303 -12.73 -2.06 13.68
CA ARG A 303 -13.70 -0.98 13.42
C ARG A 303 -14.68 -0.87 14.60
N GLY A 304 -14.83 0.34 15.12
CA GLY A 304 -15.85 0.64 16.13
C GLY A 304 -17.28 0.50 15.59
N ALA A 305 -18.25 0.49 16.51
CA ALA A 305 -19.66 0.54 16.14
C ALA A 305 -19.95 1.82 15.34
N CYS A 306 -20.64 1.68 14.22
CA CYS A 306 -21.01 2.82 13.41
C CYS A 306 -22.08 3.65 14.13
N ARG A 307 -21.87 4.97 14.17
CA ARG A 307 -22.81 5.90 14.79
C ARG A 307 -24.17 6.00 14.08
N ALA A 308 -24.21 5.69 12.78
CA ALA A 308 -25.44 5.76 11.99
C ALA A 308 -26.28 4.48 12.06
N CYS A 309 -25.64 3.30 11.94
CA CYS A 309 -26.35 2.02 11.95
C CYS A 309 -26.39 1.37 13.35
N GLY A 310 -25.61 1.87 14.32
CA GLY A 310 -25.45 1.26 15.65
C GLY A 310 -24.72 -0.08 15.65
N ARG A 311 -24.28 -0.54 14.47
CA ARG A 311 -23.60 -1.82 14.26
C ARG A 311 -22.09 -1.59 14.28
#